data_AF-W6R3I1-F1
#
_entry.id   AF-W6R3I1-F1
#
_cell.length_a   1.000
_cell.length_b   1.000
_cell.length_c   1.000
_cell.angle_alpha   90.00
_cell.angle_beta   90.00
_cell.angle_gamma   90.00
#
_symmetry.space_group_name_H-M   'P 1'
#
loop_
_entity.id
_entity.type
_entity.pdbx_description
1 polymer ?
#
loop_
_entity_poly.entity_id
_entity_poly.type
_entity_poly.pdbx_seq_one_letter_code
_entity_poly.pdbx_strand_id
1 'polypeptide(L)'
;MIDISNYIEQRAQKLKQLLAEIHKAKILHFDPYPRNMLIQGDSDRVLWIDYEHSEIYDPEDSKHPRCFAYESECMHHFMERLGRDHKLGEYKETRNMYFD
;
A
#
# COMPACT_ATOMS: atom_id res chain seq x y z
N MET A 1 5.56 2.78 -10.09
CA MET A 1 5.39 2.78 -8.63
C MET A 1 4.79 4.11 -8.24
N ILE A 2 3.92 4.14 -7.22
CA ILE A 2 3.43 5.42 -6.68
C ILE A 2 4.57 6.15 -5.96
N ASP A 3 4.66 7.46 -6.15
CA ASP A 3 5.68 8.32 -5.56
C ASP A 3 5.23 9.79 -5.51
N ILE A 4 6.05 10.71 -4.96
CA ILE A 4 5.64 12.12 -4.81
C ILE A 4 5.34 12.84 -6.12
N SER A 5 5.93 12.41 -7.25
CA SER A 5 5.75 13.04 -8.56
C SER A 5 4.43 12.65 -9.24
N ASN A 6 3.87 11.50 -8.86
CA ASN A 6 2.68 10.94 -9.49
C ASN A 6 1.54 10.68 -8.49
N TYR A 7 1.71 11.12 -7.24
CA TYR A 7 0.68 11.08 -6.20
C TYR A 7 -0.51 11.94 -6.60
N ILE A 8 -1.69 11.32 -6.57
CA ILE A 8 -2.98 12.01 -6.47
C ILE A 8 -3.85 11.26 -5.47
N GLU A 9 -4.72 11.99 -4.79
CA GLU A 9 -5.60 11.45 -3.75
C GLU A 9 -6.45 10.26 -4.27
N GLN A 10 -6.90 10.33 -5.51
CA GLN A 10 -7.70 9.27 -6.12
C GLN A 10 -6.93 7.95 -6.25
N ARG A 11 -5.62 7.98 -6.57
CA ARG A 11 -4.79 6.77 -6.69
C ARG A 11 -4.52 6.16 -5.32
N ALA A 12 -4.26 7.00 -4.32
CA ALA A 12 -4.10 6.58 -2.93
C ALA A 12 -5.35 5.87 -2.41
N GLN A 13 -6.54 6.45 -2.65
CA GLN A 13 -7.82 5.86 -2.26
C GLN A 13 -8.09 4.53 -2.98
N LYS A 14 -7.81 4.45 -4.30
CA LYS A 14 -7.95 3.21 -5.06
C LYS A 14 -7.02 2.11 -4.55
N LEU A 15 -5.77 2.41 -4.23
CA LEU A 15 -4.83 1.42 -3.66
C LEU A 15 -5.31 0.90 -2.31
N LYS A 16 -5.79 1.79 -1.42
CA LYS A 16 -6.39 1.40 -0.12
C LYS A 16 -7.62 0.53 -0.31
N GLN A 17 -8.49 0.88 -1.26
CA GLN A 17 -9.67 0.08 -1.58
C GLN A 17 -9.29 -1.32 -2.09
N LEU A 18 -8.33 -1.41 -3.02
CA LEU A 18 -7.88 -2.71 -3.54
C LEU A 18 -7.24 -3.57 -2.44
N LEU A 19 -6.47 -2.98 -1.53
CA LEU A 19 -5.92 -3.71 -0.37
C LEU A 19 -7.04 -4.27 0.51
N ALA A 20 -8.10 -3.49 0.74
CA ALA A 20 -9.26 -3.98 1.47
C ALA A 20 -9.99 -5.11 0.73
N GLU A 21 -10.03 -5.10 -0.61
CA GLU A 21 -10.58 -6.23 -1.39
C GLU A 21 -9.69 -7.47 -1.30
N ILE A 22 -8.36 -7.32 -1.32
CA ILE A 22 -7.40 -8.42 -1.07
C ILE A 22 -7.66 -9.03 0.32
N HIS A 23 -7.86 -8.19 1.34
CA HIS A 23 -8.20 -8.65 2.70
C HIS A 23 -9.55 -9.36 2.78
N LYS A 24 -10.58 -8.85 2.07
CA LYS A 24 -11.89 -9.51 1.98
C LYS A 24 -11.79 -10.89 1.32
N ALA A 25 -10.91 -11.02 0.33
CA ALA A 25 -10.56 -12.29 -0.30
C ALA A 25 -9.71 -13.21 0.60
N LYS A 26 -9.48 -12.82 1.86
CA LYS A 26 -8.75 -13.59 2.87
C LYS A 26 -7.26 -13.75 2.53
N ILE A 27 -6.66 -12.74 1.92
CA ILE A 27 -5.24 -12.70 1.56
C ILE A 27 -4.57 -11.56 2.32
N LEU A 28 -3.47 -11.84 2.99
CA LEU A 28 -2.51 -10.85 3.49
C LEU A 28 -1.45 -10.64 2.41
N HIS A 29 -1.09 -9.39 2.10
CA HIS A 29 -0.04 -9.15 1.12
C HIS A 29 1.35 -9.35 1.74
N PHE A 30 1.53 -8.92 3.00
CA PHE A 30 2.76 -8.94 3.80
C PHE A 30 3.94 -8.12 3.28
N ASP A 31 3.83 -7.54 2.10
CA ASP A 31 4.85 -6.68 1.51
C ASP A 31 4.24 -5.41 0.88
N PRO A 32 3.45 -4.60 1.63
CA PRO A 32 2.70 -3.48 1.08
C PRO A 32 3.58 -2.22 0.86
N TYR A 33 4.77 -2.37 0.29
CA TYR A 33 5.69 -1.27 0.03
C TYR A 33 5.40 -0.59 -1.32
N PRO A 34 5.85 0.67 -1.52
CA PRO A 34 5.57 1.42 -2.74
C PRO A 34 5.99 0.68 -4.02
N ARG A 35 7.08 -0.08 -3.98
CA ARG A 35 7.56 -0.89 -5.11
C ARG A 35 6.52 -1.86 -5.66
N ASN A 36 5.59 -2.30 -4.82
CA ASN A 36 4.51 -3.22 -5.15
C ASN A 36 3.18 -2.51 -5.49
N MET A 37 3.17 -1.17 -5.48
CA MET A 37 2.03 -0.32 -5.85
C MET A 37 2.27 0.31 -7.22
N LEU A 38 1.78 -0.33 -8.28
CA LEU A 38 2.03 0.09 -9.65
C LEU A 38 0.93 1.01 -10.18
N ILE A 39 1.32 2.03 -10.96
CA ILE A 39 0.43 2.90 -11.72
C ILE A 39 0.58 2.54 -13.19
N GLN A 40 -0.52 2.30 -13.90
CA GLN A 40 -0.48 1.92 -15.30
C GLN A 40 -0.29 3.16 -16.19
N GLY A 41 0.95 3.42 -16.60
CA GLY A 41 1.29 4.49 -17.54
C GLY A 41 0.71 5.85 -17.12
N ASP A 42 0.07 6.53 -18.07
CA ASP A 42 -0.55 7.84 -17.86
C ASP A 42 -2.00 7.75 -17.34
N SER A 43 -2.48 6.55 -17.01
CA SER A 43 -3.84 6.35 -16.50
C SER A 43 -3.92 6.41 -14.97
N ASP A 44 -5.12 6.53 -14.42
CA ASP A 44 -5.37 6.40 -12.98
C ASP A 44 -5.68 4.97 -12.53
N ARG A 45 -5.28 3.98 -13.33
CA ARG A 45 -5.36 2.58 -12.92
C ARG A 45 -4.16 2.26 -12.04
N VAL A 46 -4.46 1.62 -10.91
CA VAL A 46 -3.47 1.17 -9.93
C VAL A 46 -3.56 -0.33 -9.76
N LEU A 47 -2.44 -0.96 -9.40
CA LEU A 47 -2.29 -2.41 -9.28
C LEU A 47 -1.45 -2.71 -8.04
N TRP A 48 -1.83 -3.77 -7.32
CA TRP A 48 -0.95 -4.47 -6.39
C TRP A 48 -0.27 -5.61 -7.15
N ILE A 49 1.03 -5.77 -6.95
CA ILE A 49 1.86 -6.79 -7.59
C ILE A 49 2.75 -7.46 -6.54
N ASP A 50 3.45 -8.52 -6.95
CA ASP A 50 4.40 -9.24 -6.09
C ASP A 50 3.76 -9.87 -4.84
N TYR A 51 3.10 -11.00 -5.07
CA TYR A 51 2.41 -11.78 -4.03
C TYR A 51 3.29 -12.90 -3.45
N GLU A 52 4.62 -12.86 -3.65
CA GLU A 52 5.51 -13.94 -3.20
C GLU A 52 5.53 -14.12 -1.68
N HIS A 53 5.31 -13.04 -0.92
CA HIS A 53 5.19 -13.05 0.53
C HIS A 53 3.75 -13.18 1.03
N SER A 54 2.77 -13.23 0.13
CA SER A 54 1.37 -13.22 0.51
C SER A 54 0.93 -14.53 1.14
N GLU A 55 0.05 -14.44 2.12
CA GLU A 55 -0.48 -15.59 2.82
C GLU A 55 -2.01 -15.61 2.76
N ILE A 56 -2.58 -16.82 2.66
CA ILE A 56 -4.02 -17.03 2.79
C ILE A 56 -4.35 -17.11 4.29
N TYR A 57 -5.44 -16.49 4.70
CA TYR A 57 -5.93 -16.53 6.06
C TYR A 57 -6.07 -17.96 6.57
N ASP A 58 -5.24 -18.30 7.54
CA ASP A 58 -5.40 -19.44 8.43
C ASP A 58 -6.14 -19.00 9.71
N PRO A 59 -7.31 -19.57 10.04
CA PRO A 59 -8.00 -19.31 11.31
C PRO A 59 -7.26 -19.82 12.54
N GLU A 60 -6.35 -20.79 12.39
CA GLU A 60 -5.52 -21.31 13.49
C GLU A 60 -4.33 -20.39 13.80
N ASP A 61 -3.91 -19.53 12.86
CA ASP A 61 -2.92 -18.51 13.14
C ASP A 61 -3.54 -17.30 13.85
N SER A 62 -3.35 -17.28 15.17
CA SER A 62 -3.75 -16.19 16.06
C SER A 62 -3.21 -14.79 15.70
N LYS A 63 -2.21 -14.68 14.81
CA LYS A 63 -1.62 -13.42 14.37
C LYS A 63 -2.38 -12.83 13.19
N HIS A 64 -2.95 -13.63 12.31
CA HIS A 64 -3.57 -13.16 11.07
C HIS A 64 -4.58 -12.03 11.27
N PRO A 65 -5.53 -12.09 12.24
CA PRO A 65 -6.45 -10.98 12.48
C PRO A 65 -5.75 -9.65 12.78
N ARG A 66 -4.65 -9.69 13.54
CA ARG A 66 -3.85 -8.49 13.84
C ARG A 66 -3.03 -8.03 12.63
N CYS A 67 -2.56 -8.95 11.80
CA CYS A 67 -1.83 -8.64 10.57
C CYS A 67 -2.69 -7.87 9.56
N PHE A 68 -3.97 -8.23 9.37
CA PHE A 68 -4.88 -7.50 8.48
C PHE A 68 -5.07 -6.04 8.93
N ALA A 69 -5.29 -5.85 10.23
CA ALA A 69 -5.45 -4.52 10.82
C ALA A 69 -4.16 -3.71 10.68
N TYR A 70 -3.01 -4.32 10.98
CA TYR A 70 -1.70 -3.69 10.88
C TYR A 70 -1.37 -3.27 9.43
N GLU A 71 -1.57 -4.16 8.46
CA GLU A 71 -1.34 -3.86 7.04
C GLU A 71 -2.22 -2.71 6.55
N SER A 72 -3.50 -2.69 6.94
CA SER A 72 -4.42 -1.59 6.65
C SER A 72 -3.99 -0.27 7.28
N GLU A 73 -3.51 -0.31 8.52
CA GLU A 73 -3.07 0.86 9.27
C GLU A 73 -1.76 1.44 8.69
N CYS A 74 -0.77 0.59 8.42
CA CYS A 74 0.46 0.96 7.75
C CYS A 74 0.18 1.64 6.41
N MET A 75 -0.72 1.06 5.62
CA MET A 75 -1.14 1.62 4.34
C MET A 75 -1.83 2.98 4.49
N HIS A 76 -2.67 3.13 5.52
CA HIS A 76 -3.31 4.41 5.82
C HIS A 76 -2.27 5.49 6.13
N HIS A 77 -1.39 5.24 7.10
CA HIS A 77 -0.34 6.18 7.51
C HIS A 77 0.61 6.51 6.38
N PHE A 78 1.00 5.51 5.58
CA PHE A 78 1.86 5.71 4.42
C PHE A 78 1.23 6.69 3.41
N MET A 79 -0.05 6.51 3.07
CA MET A 79 -0.73 7.39 2.11
C MET A 79 -0.88 8.82 2.63
N GLU A 80 -1.15 9.02 3.92
CA GLU A 80 -1.18 10.35 4.50
C GLU A 80 0.20 11.03 4.47
N ARG A 81 1.25 10.29 4.80
CA ARG A 81 2.65 10.77 4.76
C ARG A 81 3.06 11.12 3.34
N LEU A 82 2.75 10.27 2.37
CA LEU A 82 3.06 10.51 0.96
C LEU A 82 2.31 11.74 0.43
N GLY A 83 1.06 11.95 0.84
CA GLY A 83 0.30 13.15 0.50
C GLY A 83 0.90 14.44 1.08
N ARG A 84 1.55 14.36 2.26
CA ARG A 84 2.30 15.50 2.83
C ARG A 84 3.61 15.73 2.08
N ASP A 85 4.38 14.68 1.82
CA ASP A 85 5.62 14.74 1.05
C ASP A 85 5.37 15.29 -0.37
N HIS A 86 4.27 14.90 -1.02
CA HIS A 86 3.84 15.44 -2.32
C HIS A 86 3.63 16.97 -2.27
N LYS A 87 2.95 17.46 -1.23
CA LYS A 87 2.72 18.91 -1.05
C LYS A 87 4.01 19.68 -0.80
N LEU A 88 4.99 19.05 -0.15
CA LEU A 88 6.31 19.63 0.10
C LEU A 88 7.24 19.53 -1.11
N GLY A 89 6.98 18.57 -2.02
CA GLY A 89 7.88 18.26 -3.14
C GLY A 89 9.15 17.53 -2.74
N GLU A 90 9.21 16.96 -1.53
CA GLU A 90 10.37 16.25 -0.98
C GLU A 90 9.94 15.01 -0.18
N TYR A 91 10.79 13.96 -0.18
CA TYR A 91 10.59 12.77 0.67
C TYR A 91 11.06 13.05 2.09
N LYS A 92 10.18 13.58 2.94
CA LYS A 92 10.50 13.87 4.34
C LYS A 92 10.06 12.75 5.28
N GLU A 93 8.85 12.23 5.09
CA GLU A 93 8.24 11.23 5.96
C GLU A 93 8.24 9.81 5.37
N THR A 94 8.32 9.69 4.04
CA THR A 94 8.26 8.40 3.33
C THR A 94 9.59 7.94 2.76
N ARG A 95 10.68 8.68 3.00
CA ARG A 95 12.01 8.42 2.41
C ARG A 95 12.50 6.98 2.58
N ASN A 96 12.35 6.43 3.79
CA ASN A 96 12.78 5.07 4.12
C ASN A 96 11.99 3.98 3.39
N MET A 97 10.82 4.31 2.83
CA MET A 97 10.02 3.35 2.05
C MET A 97 10.51 3.21 0.61
N TYR A 98 11.42 4.08 0.15
CA TYR A 98 11.93 4.12 -1.22
C TYR A 98 13.44 3.90 -1.33
N PHE A 99 14.22 4.26 -0.31
CA PHE A 99 15.68 4.41 -0.42
C PHE A 99 16.49 3.68 0.65
N ASP A 100 15.85 2.87 1.49
CA ASP A 100 16.50 1.98 2.44
C ASP A 100 16.38 0.53 1.95
#